data_AF-F9CYL8-F1
#
_entry.id   AF-F9CYL8-F1
#
_cell.length_a   1.000
_cell.length_b   1.000
_cell.length_c   1.000
_cell.angle_alpha   90.00
_cell.angle_beta   90.00
_cell.angle_gamma   90.00
#
_symmetry.space_group_name_H-M   'P 1'
#
loop_
_entity.id
_entity.type
_entity.pdbx_description
1 polymer ?
#
loop_
_entity_poly.entity_id
_entity_poly.type
_entity_poly.pdbx_seq_one_letter_code
_entity_poly.pdbx_strand_id
1 'polypeptide(L)'
;MKSQILLLSFILLLIIPVNEAFSELEISTTSQVYSEGQPLFVYGKGQPDETLIIRLFSPDDTIVGFDQLTTTDDGSFNHVLLIWPKPTSSFPFGTYTIEVISTEQNGISQKLDVKFTSTTDLMEIPIERHVLTSVFAPETAAINNPFRIFVQTTSDGLLIGDDPKELLQTTHIHLPSGKVETISNAFSTLHQGLYYLDYTPKEEGTYVFHVVSFNQGTISHASVATNVLSQDLGGISNQIIELNSVLKETSDELDTLKSEIERFGSTLEDASTNIDASVTSVSNSVFNIEEASSQLNSLFFPIVASIGIIVALQIAILARRR
;
A
#
# COMPACT_ATOMS: atom_id res chain seq x y z
N MET A 1 68.29 46.93 -38.78
CA MET A 1 67.49 45.68 -38.91
C MET A 1 68.01 44.52 -38.07
N LYS A 2 69.29 44.12 -38.11
CA LYS A 2 69.79 42.96 -37.32
C LYS A 2 69.64 43.09 -35.79
N SER A 3 69.82 44.30 -35.23
CA SER A 3 69.68 44.55 -33.78
C SER A 3 68.21 44.52 -33.31
N GLN A 4 67.26 44.98 -34.13
CA GLN A 4 65.83 44.93 -33.80
C GLN A 4 65.25 43.51 -33.87
N ILE A 5 65.77 42.67 -34.76
CA ILE A 5 65.38 41.24 -34.86
C ILE A 5 65.87 40.45 -33.64
N LEU A 6 67.07 40.78 -33.12
CA LEU A 6 67.60 40.18 -31.90
C LEU A 6 66.80 40.58 -30.65
N LEU A 7 66.36 41.84 -30.56
CA LEU A 7 65.53 42.32 -29.45
C LEU A 7 64.12 41.69 -29.48
N LEU A 8 63.53 41.53 -30.67
CA LEU A 8 62.21 40.89 -30.83
C LEU A 8 62.27 39.38 -30.51
N SER A 9 63.36 38.71 -30.87
CA SER A 9 63.64 37.31 -30.52
C SER A 9 63.80 37.13 -29.00
N PHE A 10 64.48 38.06 -28.32
CA PHE A 10 64.66 38.02 -26.87
C PHE A 10 63.34 38.27 -26.10
N ILE A 11 62.48 39.15 -26.60
CA ILE A 11 61.15 39.40 -26.01
C ILE A 11 60.22 38.20 -26.23
N LEU A 12 60.29 37.52 -27.37
CA LEU A 12 59.49 36.32 -27.62
C LEU A 12 59.94 35.12 -26.77
N LEU A 13 61.21 35.07 -26.37
CA LEU A 13 61.75 34.07 -25.44
C LEU A 13 61.43 34.36 -23.96
N LEU A 14 60.94 35.57 -23.65
CA LEU A 14 60.47 35.97 -22.31
C LEU A 14 58.97 35.66 -22.09
N ILE A 15 58.27 35.18 -23.12
CA ILE A 15 56.88 34.70 -23.06
C ILE A 15 56.86 33.16 -23.08
N ILE A 16 57.84 32.52 -22.45
CA ILE A 16 57.64 31.13 -22.03
C ILE A 16 56.50 31.21 -21.02
N PRO A 17 55.35 30.56 -21.25
CA PRO A 17 54.38 30.42 -20.19
C PRO A 17 55.14 29.77 -19.04
N VAL A 18 55.28 30.48 -17.92
CA VAL A 18 55.57 29.81 -16.66
C VAL A 18 54.42 28.82 -16.55
N ASN A 19 54.70 27.54 -16.81
CA ASN A 19 53.86 26.49 -16.28
C ASN A 19 53.94 26.75 -14.78
N GLU A 20 52.97 27.50 -14.25
CA GLU A 20 52.61 27.31 -12.86
C GLU A 20 52.28 25.82 -12.81
N ALA A 21 53.24 25.07 -12.28
CA ALA A 21 53.02 23.69 -11.91
C ALA A 21 52.05 23.77 -10.75
N PHE A 22 50.78 23.99 -11.05
CA PHE A 22 49.72 23.83 -10.10
C PHE A 22 49.84 22.38 -9.62
N SER A 23 50.32 22.19 -8.39
CA SER A 23 50.24 20.88 -7.77
C SER A 23 48.77 20.50 -7.72
N GLU A 24 48.41 19.42 -8.40
CA GLU A 24 47.08 18.83 -8.27
C GLU A 24 46.88 18.47 -6.79
N LEU A 25 45.67 18.71 -6.27
CA LEU A 25 45.35 18.33 -4.90
C LEU A 25 45.40 16.80 -4.81
N GLU A 26 46.37 16.29 -4.05
CA GLU A 26 46.56 14.86 -3.80
C GLU A 26 46.36 14.58 -2.32
N ILE A 27 45.68 13.47 -2.01
CA ILE A 27 45.42 13.05 -0.64
C ILE A 27 45.78 11.59 -0.44
N SER A 28 46.29 11.27 0.74
CA SER A 28 46.65 9.93 1.16
C SER A 28 46.53 9.81 2.67
N THR A 29 46.52 8.56 3.14
CA THR A 29 46.45 8.23 4.55
C THR A 29 47.36 7.05 4.86
N THR A 30 47.73 6.89 6.12
CA THR A 30 48.70 5.87 6.56
C THR A 30 48.18 4.44 6.47
N SER A 31 46.86 4.24 6.54
CA SER A 31 46.21 2.95 6.43
C SER A 31 44.82 3.12 5.83
N GLN A 32 44.31 2.06 5.20
CA GLN A 32 42.94 1.99 4.72
C GLN A 32 41.98 1.45 5.78
N VAL A 33 42.49 0.64 6.72
CA VAL A 33 41.70 0.03 7.80
C VAL A 33 42.26 0.43 9.15
N TYR A 34 41.36 0.80 10.06
CA TYR A 34 41.69 1.30 11.38
C TYR A 34 40.92 0.58 12.49
N SER A 35 41.51 0.54 13.68
CA SER A 35 40.89 0.10 14.94
C SER A 35 41.01 1.17 16.02
N GLU A 36 40.34 0.95 17.15
CA GLU A 36 40.34 1.86 18.31
C GLU A 36 41.77 2.26 18.72
N GLY A 37 41.95 3.55 19.01
CA GLY A 37 43.20 4.16 19.48
C GLY A 37 44.21 4.47 18.38
N GLN A 38 43.97 4.09 17.12
CA GLN A 38 44.88 4.41 16.04
C GLN A 38 44.71 5.86 15.56
N PRO A 39 45.79 6.57 15.22
CA PRO A 39 45.70 7.90 14.61
C PRO A 39 45.37 7.79 13.11
N LEU A 40 44.39 8.58 12.66
CA LEU A 40 44.10 8.83 11.26
C LEU A 40 44.97 10.00 10.77
N PHE A 41 46.08 9.67 10.12
CA PHE A 41 46.91 10.67 9.45
C PHE A 41 46.37 10.94 8.06
N VAL A 42 46.24 12.22 7.71
CA VAL A 42 45.90 12.69 6.37
C VAL A 42 47.05 13.56 5.88
N TYR A 43 47.61 13.20 4.74
CA TYR A 43 48.76 13.89 4.16
C TYR A 43 48.65 13.94 2.64
N GLY A 44 49.40 14.85 2.03
CA GLY A 44 49.32 15.04 0.59
C GLY A 44 50.01 16.30 0.10
N LYS A 45 49.58 16.76 -1.08
CA LYS A 45 50.09 17.94 -1.78
C LYS A 45 48.93 18.83 -2.23
N GLY A 46 49.08 20.14 -2.08
CA GLY A 46 48.19 21.19 -2.60
C GLY A 46 49.02 22.37 -3.13
N GLN A 47 48.44 23.56 -3.29
CA GLN A 47 49.26 24.74 -3.60
C GLN A 47 50.14 25.15 -2.41
N PRO A 48 51.29 25.78 -2.63
CA PRO A 48 52.07 26.42 -1.57
C PRO A 48 51.26 27.47 -0.79
N ASP A 49 51.40 27.47 0.55
CA ASP A 49 50.77 28.43 1.47
C ASP A 49 49.22 28.53 1.39
N GLU A 50 48.57 27.51 0.81
CA GLU A 50 47.13 27.43 0.63
C GLU A 50 46.43 26.90 1.89
N THR A 51 45.25 27.44 2.19
CA THR A 51 44.37 26.86 3.22
C THR A 51 43.54 25.71 2.67
N LEU A 52 43.61 24.54 3.32
CA LEU A 52 42.79 23.36 3.04
C LEU A 52 41.75 23.16 4.15
N ILE A 53 40.56 22.71 3.76
CA ILE A 53 39.50 22.27 4.68
C ILE A 53 39.47 20.74 4.65
N ILE A 54 39.55 20.10 5.82
CA ILE A 54 39.49 18.64 5.94
C ILE A 54 38.23 18.26 6.71
N ARG A 55 37.43 17.36 6.14
CA ARG A 55 36.21 16.82 6.74
C ARG A 55 36.29 15.30 6.84
N LEU A 56 35.77 14.76 7.94
CA LEU A 56 35.54 13.33 8.10
C LEU A 56 34.04 13.11 8.19
N PHE A 57 33.50 12.36 7.22
CA PHE A 57 32.12 11.91 7.20
C PHE A 57 32.02 10.51 7.80
N SER A 58 31.06 10.31 8.69
CA SER A 58 30.66 8.98 9.18
C SER A 58 29.82 8.23 8.15
N PRO A 59 29.55 6.92 8.37
CA PRO A 59 28.80 6.12 7.40
C PRO A 59 27.36 6.60 7.15
N ASP A 60 26.81 7.46 8.03
CA ASP A 60 25.48 8.10 7.92
C ASP A 60 25.51 9.47 7.23
N ASP A 61 26.61 9.80 6.55
CA ASP A 61 26.87 11.09 5.88
C ASP A 61 26.98 12.31 6.82
N THR A 62 27.01 12.12 8.14
CA THR A 62 27.23 13.24 9.08
C THR A 62 28.71 13.58 9.25
N ILE A 63 29.02 14.85 9.54
CA ILE A 63 30.40 15.29 9.75
C ILE A 63 30.79 15.01 11.20
N VAL A 64 31.77 14.13 11.39
CA VAL A 64 32.31 13.76 12.72
C VAL A 64 33.72 14.31 12.99
N GLY A 65 34.37 14.87 11.97
CA GLY A 65 35.65 15.55 12.07
C GLY A 65 35.72 16.72 11.12
N PHE A 66 36.29 17.83 11.57
CA PHE A 66 36.46 19.05 10.78
C PHE A 66 37.70 19.78 11.25
N ASP A 67 38.61 20.09 10.33
CA ASP A 67 39.79 20.91 10.58
C ASP A 67 40.13 21.78 9.38
N GLN A 68 40.97 22.79 9.62
CA GLN A 68 41.59 23.60 8.59
C GLN A 68 43.09 23.65 8.83
N LEU A 69 43.87 23.55 7.74
CA LEU A 69 45.32 23.67 7.80
C LEU A 69 45.84 24.48 6.63
N THR A 70 47.05 25.01 6.79
CA THR A 70 47.78 25.67 5.71
C THR A 70 48.89 24.74 5.24
N THR A 71 49.02 24.56 3.93
CA THR A 71 50.14 23.83 3.34
C THR A 71 51.45 24.57 3.58
N THR A 72 52.57 23.85 3.50
CA THR A 72 53.90 24.45 3.56
C THR A 72 54.25 25.18 2.27
N ASP A 73 55.40 25.86 2.26
CA ASP A 73 55.98 26.55 1.09
C ASP A 73 56.24 25.62 -0.11
N ASP A 74 56.40 24.32 0.12
CA ASP A 74 56.52 23.28 -0.90
C ASP A 74 55.17 22.62 -1.27
N GLY A 75 54.06 23.14 -0.74
CA GLY A 75 52.70 22.66 -0.94
C GLY A 75 52.34 21.36 -0.19
N SER A 76 53.23 20.81 0.65
CA SER A 76 52.90 19.60 1.43
C SER A 76 52.05 19.91 2.66
N PHE A 77 51.30 18.90 3.10
CA PHE A 77 50.65 18.93 4.41
C PHE A 77 50.64 17.54 5.03
N ASN A 78 50.60 17.50 6.36
CA ASN A 78 50.42 16.29 7.14
C ASN A 78 49.71 16.67 8.45
N HIS A 79 48.60 16.00 8.74
CA HIS A 79 47.77 16.31 9.90
C HIS A 79 47.15 15.05 10.50
N VAL A 80 46.99 15.05 11.82
CA VAL A 80 46.23 14.01 12.52
C VAL A 80 44.79 14.49 12.62
N LEU A 81 43.91 13.94 11.77
CA LEU A 81 42.51 14.35 11.73
C LEU A 81 41.71 13.79 12.90
N LEU A 82 42.04 12.58 13.36
CA LEU A 82 41.31 11.90 14.43
C LEU A 82 42.22 10.84 15.09
N ILE A 83 41.98 10.57 16.37
CA ILE A 83 42.39 9.31 17.00
C ILE A 83 41.11 8.48 17.16
N TRP A 84 41.06 7.31 16.51
CA TRP A 84 39.84 6.50 16.45
C TRP A 84 39.32 6.21 17.87
N PRO A 85 38.12 6.69 18.22
CA PRO A 85 37.60 6.53 19.57
C PRO A 85 37.13 5.10 19.78
N LYS A 86 36.78 4.79 21.03
CA LYS A 86 36.00 3.58 21.32
C LYS A 86 34.67 3.65 20.57
N PRO A 87 34.24 2.58 19.86
CA PRO A 87 33.00 2.60 19.09
C PRO A 87 31.78 2.85 19.99
N THR A 88 30.90 3.75 19.54
CA THR A 88 29.61 4.08 20.20
C THR A 88 28.50 4.15 19.16
N SER A 89 27.25 4.36 19.60
CA SER A 89 26.13 4.59 18.66
C SER A 89 26.28 5.85 17.81
N SER A 90 27.04 6.86 18.28
CA SER A 90 27.33 8.08 17.54
C SER A 90 28.65 8.02 16.77
N PHE A 91 29.43 6.96 16.96
CA PHE A 91 30.70 6.73 16.28
C PHE A 91 30.90 5.22 16.07
N PRO A 92 30.10 4.59 15.18
CA PRO A 92 30.07 3.16 15.00
C PRO A 92 31.18 2.68 14.06
N PHE A 93 31.40 1.37 14.00
CA PHE A 93 32.19 0.77 12.92
C PHE A 93 31.52 0.99 11.56
N GLY A 94 32.32 1.08 10.50
CA GLY A 94 31.84 1.31 9.15
C GLY A 94 32.84 2.05 8.27
N THR A 95 32.38 2.47 7.09
CA THR A 95 33.17 3.19 6.10
C THR A 95 33.00 4.69 6.27
N TYR A 96 34.10 5.37 6.60
CA TYR A 96 34.18 6.81 6.77
C TYR A 96 34.82 7.44 5.54
N THR A 97 34.36 8.63 5.17
CA THR A 97 34.88 9.36 4.00
C THR A 97 35.67 10.57 4.46
N ILE A 98 36.94 10.63 4.08
CA ILE A 98 37.76 11.83 4.25
C ILE A 98 37.55 12.68 3.02
N GLU A 99 37.30 13.97 3.21
CA GLU A 99 37.26 14.94 2.13
C GLU A 99 38.22 16.09 2.42
N VAL A 100 39.08 16.41 1.47
CA VAL A 100 39.97 17.58 1.52
C VAL A 100 39.55 18.53 0.42
N ILE A 101 39.33 19.79 0.78
CA ILE A 101 38.86 20.85 -0.12
C ILE A 101 39.91 21.95 -0.15
N SER A 102 40.32 22.30 -1.36
CA SER A 102 41.19 23.43 -1.66
C SER A 102 40.37 24.73 -1.66
N THR A 103 40.83 25.75 -0.93
CA THR A 103 40.13 27.06 -0.90
C THR A 103 40.58 28.00 -2.02
N GLU A 104 41.75 27.74 -2.62
CA GLU A 104 42.36 28.63 -3.62
C GLU A 104 42.27 28.09 -5.05
N GLN A 105 42.10 26.78 -5.23
CA GLN A 105 41.95 26.14 -6.54
C GLN A 105 40.46 25.94 -6.89
N ASN A 106 39.67 27.02 -6.83
CA ASN A 106 38.24 26.99 -7.16
C ASN A 106 37.39 25.96 -6.40
N GLY A 107 37.80 25.54 -5.19
CA GLY A 107 37.00 24.59 -4.40
C GLY A 107 37.15 23.13 -4.80
N ILE A 108 38.22 22.73 -5.53
CA ILE A 108 38.42 21.31 -5.85
C ILE A 108 38.44 20.47 -4.56
N SER A 109 37.85 19.29 -4.65
CA SER A 109 37.69 18.36 -3.53
C SER A 109 38.20 16.98 -3.94
N GLN A 110 38.96 16.35 -3.05
CA GLN A 110 39.36 14.95 -3.15
C GLN A 110 38.76 14.16 -2.00
N LYS A 111 38.30 12.94 -2.29
CA LYS A 111 37.68 12.04 -1.32
C LYS A 111 38.42 10.72 -1.21
N LEU A 112 38.52 10.19 0.00
CA LEU A 112 39.15 8.91 0.29
C LEU A 112 38.37 8.16 1.37
N ASP A 113 37.96 6.93 1.06
CA ASP A 113 37.28 6.07 2.01
C ASP A 113 38.27 5.31 2.89
N VAL A 114 37.95 5.20 4.19
CA VAL A 114 38.68 4.41 5.19
C VAL A 114 37.70 3.60 6.01
N LYS A 115 38.12 2.44 6.53
CA LYS A 115 37.24 1.54 7.28
C LYS A 115 37.61 1.49 8.75
N PHE A 116 36.65 1.77 9.62
CA PHE A 116 36.80 1.61 11.07
C PHE A 116 36.19 0.28 11.52
N THR A 117 36.99 -0.55 12.16
CA THR A 117 36.65 -1.95 12.49
C THR A 117 37.15 -2.34 13.88
N SER A 118 36.70 -3.48 14.38
CA SER A 118 37.15 -4.02 15.68
C SER A 118 38.60 -4.53 15.68
N THR A 119 39.18 -4.81 14.52
CA THR A 119 40.52 -5.37 14.36
C THR A 119 41.15 -4.92 13.06
N THR A 120 42.44 -4.60 13.04
CA THR A 120 43.17 -4.31 11.80
C THR A 120 43.68 -5.53 11.04
N ASP A 121 43.16 -6.72 11.35
CA ASP A 121 43.57 -7.94 10.67
C ASP A 121 43.22 -7.84 9.18
N LEU A 122 44.29 -7.79 8.38
CA LEU A 122 44.25 -7.69 6.93
C LEU A 122 43.64 -8.97 6.35
N MET A 123 42.32 -9.00 6.19
CA MET A 123 41.78 -9.70 5.03
C MET A 123 41.98 -8.74 3.85
N GLU A 124 42.66 -9.18 2.79
CA GLU A 124 42.81 -8.47 1.50
C GLU A 124 41.45 -8.29 0.82
N ILE A 125 40.51 -7.65 1.49
CA ILE A 125 39.19 -7.35 0.98
C ILE A 125 39.22 -5.87 0.61
N PRO A 126 38.86 -5.50 -0.64
CA PRO A 126 38.71 -4.10 -0.99
C PRO A 126 37.76 -3.40 -0.01
N ILE A 127 38.04 -2.15 0.32
CA ILE A 127 37.09 -1.34 1.10
C ILE A 127 35.85 -1.15 0.23
N GLU A 128 34.83 -1.96 0.52
CA GLU A 128 33.51 -1.82 -0.06
C GLU A 128 32.57 -1.18 0.97
N ARG A 129 31.91 -0.10 0.55
CA ARG A 129 30.76 0.48 1.23
C ARG A 129 29.54 -0.39 0.90
N HIS A 130 28.86 -0.92 1.91
CA HIS A 130 27.67 -1.74 1.68
C HIS A 130 26.41 -0.89 1.86
N VAL A 131 25.90 -0.34 0.74
CA VAL A 131 24.57 0.25 0.71
C VAL A 131 23.54 -0.87 0.59
N LEU A 132 22.50 -0.80 1.41
CA LEU A 132 21.36 -1.71 1.40
C LEU A 132 20.07 -0.91 1.27
N THR A 133 19.21 -1.36 0.38
CA THR A 133 17.87 -0.83 0.18
C THR A 133 16.87 -1.88 0.65
N SER A 134 15.85 -1.47 1.38
CA SER A 134 14.71 -2.31 1.73
C SER A 134 13.43 -1.60 1.33
N VAL A 135 12.47 -2.34 0.77
CA VAL A 135 11.19 -1.79 0.31
C VAL A 135 10.07 -2.57 0.96
N PHE A 136 9.11 -1.85 1.52
CA PHE A 136 7.96 -2.42 2.19
C PHE A 136 6.70 -1.88 1.52
N ALA A 137 5.81 -2.78 1.13
CA ALA A 137 4.48 -2.46 0.63
C ALA A 137 3.49 -3.52 1.13
N PRO A 138 2.19 -3.22 1.19
CA PRO A 138 1.18 -4.23 1.42
C PRO A 138 1.26 -5.34 0.37
N GLU A 139 1.06 -6.59 0.78
CA GLU A 139 1.01 -7.73 -0.15
C GLU A 139 -0.20 -7.63 -1.09
N THR A 140 -1.32 -7.11 -0.57
CA THR A 140 -2.55 -6.91 -1.31
C THR A 140 -3.07 -5.49 -1.16
N ALA A 141 -3.66 -4.95 -2.23
CA ALA A 141 -4.37 -3.68 -2.23
C ALA A 141 -5.60 -3.74 -3.14
N ALA A 142 -6.37 -2.65 -3.21
CA ALA A 142 -7.54 -2.56 -4.08
C ALA A 142 -7.40 -1.43 -5.09
N ILE A 143 -8.01 -1.62 -6.26
CA ILE A 143 -8.05 -0.62 -7.31
C ILE A 143 -8.66 0.69 -6.76
N ASN A 144 -8.08 1.82 -7.12
CA ASN A 144 -8.46 3.17 -6.67
C ASN A 144 -8.31 3.46 -5.17
N ASN A 145 -7.82 2.52 -4.35
CA ASN A 145 -7.52 2.77 -2.96
C ASN A 145 -6.01 3.06 -2.80
N PRO A 146 -5.62 4.24 -2.28
CA PRO A 146 -4.22 4.56 -2.07
C PRO A 146 -3.61 3.64 -1.01
N PHE A 147 -2.38 3.21 -1.24
CA PHE A 147 -1.57 2.52 -0.25
C PHE A 147 -0.16 3.12 -0.22
N ARG A 148 0.52 2.94 0.92
CA ARG A 148 1.84 3.50 1.16
C ARG A 148 2.93 2.46 0.94
N ILE A 149 3.96 2.85 0.19
CA ILE A 149 5.23 2.13 0.09
C ILE A 149 6.25 2.85 0.96
N PHE A 150 7.05 2.10 1.72
CA PHE A 150 8.19 2.60 2.47
C PHE A 150 9.49 2.11 1.86
N VAL A 151 10.50 2.97 1.88
CA VAL A 151 11.86 2.66 1.44
C VAL A 151 12.80 3.00 2.57
N GLN A 152 13.65 2.04 2.96
CA GLN A 152 14.73 2.27 3.90
C GLN A 152 16.07 2.09 3.19
N THR A 153 17.00 3.00 3.43
CA THR A 153 18.37 2.95 2.91
C THR A 153 19.37 3.00 4.04
N THR A 154 20.30 2.05 4.04
CA THR A 154 21.38 2.00 5.04
C THR A 154 22.73 1.80 4.40
N SER A 155 23.79 2.37 4.98
CA SER A 155 25.19 2.06 4.69
C SER A 155 25.84 1.52 5.95
N ASP A 156 26.45 0.33 5.87
CA ASP A 156 27.11 -0.32 7.01
C ASP A 156 26.23 -0.41 8.27
N GLY A 157 24.91 -0.52 8.08
CA GLY A 157 23.90 -0.59 9.14
C GLY A 157 23.36 0.75 9.67
N LEU A 158 23.88 1.89 9.20
CA LEU A 158 23.37 3.22 9.52
C LEU A 158 22.42 3.75 8.45
N LEU A 159 21.39 4.51 8.85
CA LEU A 159 20.49 5.16 7.90
C LEU A 159 21.24 6.24 7.12
N ILE A 160 21.09 6.23 5.79
CA ILE A 160 21.79 7.16 4.89
C ILE A 160 20.84 7.94 4.00
N GLY A 161 21.31 9.10 3.56
CA GLY A 161 20.64 9.94 2.56
C GLY A 161 19.64 10.93 3.16
N ASP A 162 19.64 12.13 2.58
CA ASP A 162 18.76 13.23 2.96
C ASP A 162 17.67 13.47 1.92
N ASP A 163 18.05 13.80 0.68
CA ASP A 163 17.11 14.04 -0.43
C ASP A 163 16.82 12.75 -1.21
N PRO A 164 15.59 12.20 -1.15
CA PRO A 164 15.22 11.02 -1.93
C PRO A 164 15.31 11.24 -3.44
N LYS A 165 15.26 12.49 -3.93
CA LYS A 165 15.41 12.80 -5.36
C LYS A 165 16.83 12.59 -5.87
N GLU A 166 17.82 12.66 -4.99
CA GLU A 166 19.21 12.34 -5.33
C GLU A 166 19.49 10.86 -5.12
N LEU A 167 18.98 10.32 -4.01
CA LEU A 167 19.24 8.95 -3.61
C LEU A 167 18.51 7.92 -4.48
N LEU A 168 17.24 8.15 -4.86
CA LEU A 168 16.33 7.16 -5.46
C LEU A 168 16.06 7.40 -6.96
N GLN A 169 17.00 8.03 -7.67
CA GLN A 169 16.84 8.60 -9.02
C GLN A 169 16.35 7.65 -10.12
N THR A 170 16.55 6.33 -9.98
CA THR A 170 16.22 5.35 -11.03
C THR A 170 15.07 4.40 -10.64
N THR A 171 14.32 4.78 -9.61
CA THR A 171 13.20 3.99 -9.09
C THR A 171 11.97 4.04 -10.01
N HIS A 172 11.38 2.87 -10.26
CA HIS A 172 10.25 2.70 -11.18
C HIS A 172 9.29 1.59 -10.72
N ILE A 173 8.10 1.57 -11.32
CA ILE A 173 7.06 0.58 -11.10
C ILE A 173 6.83 -0.19 -12.40
N HIS A 174 6.79 -1.51 -12.34
CA HIS A 174 6.21 -2.34 -13.39
C HIS A 174 4.72 -2.51 -13.13
N LEU A 175 3.92 -2.01 -14.06
CA LEU A 175 2.47 -2.10 -14.05
C LEU A 175 2.00 -3.49 -14.49
N PRO A 176 0.82 -3.97 -14.06
CA PRO A 176 0.20 -5.20 -14.56
C PRO A 176 0.08 -5.28 -16.09
N SER A 177 -0.15 -4.14 -16.74
CA SER A 177 -0.18 -4.00 -18.21
C SER A 177 1.17 -4.26 -18.91
N GLY A 178 2.26 -4.42 -18.16
CA GLY A 178 3.63 -4.55 -18.65
C GLY A 178 4.34 -3.22 -18.94
N LYS A 179 3.65 -2.09 -18.72
CA LYS A 179 4.22 -0.75 -18.85
C LYS A 179 5.10 -0.42 -17.62
N VAL A 180 6.10 0.44 -17.80
CA VAL A 180 6.97 0.94 -16.72
C VAL A 180 6.69 2.42 -16.45
N GLU A 181 6.57 2.78 -15.17
CA GLU A 181 6.38 4.17 -14.72
C GLU A 181 7.50 4.59 -13.78
N THR A 182 8.19 5.69 -14.10
CA THR A 182 9.23 6.26 -13.25
C THR A 182 8.60 7.01 -12.07
N ILE A 183 9.10 6.76 -10.85
CA ILE A 183 8.59 7.38 -9.60
C ILE A 183 9.70 8.00 -8.75
N SER A 184 10.89 8.22 -9.31
CA SER A 184 12.07 8.73 -8.61
C SER A 184 11.85 10.05 -7.85
N ASN A 185 10.98 10.91 -8.34
CA ASN A 185 10.67 12.22 -7.72
C ASN A 185 9.40 12.20 -6.87
N ALA A 186 8.80 11.03 -6.65
CA ALA A 186 7.52 10.90 -5.96
C ALA A 186 7.67 10.61 -4.46
N PHE A 187 8.88 10.27 -4.00
CA PHE A 187 9.14 9.95 -2.60
C PHE A 187 9.23 11.20 -1.73
N SER A 188 8.67 11.09 -0.53
CA SER A 188 8.78 12.06 0.55
C SER A 188 9.64 11.49 1.68
N THR A 189 10.39 12.35 2.36
CA THR A 189 11.21 11.98 3.52
C THR A 189 10.35 11.87 4.78
N LEU A 190 10.35 10.70 5.42
CA LEU A 190 9.76 10.51 6.75
C LEU A 190 10.81 10.76 7.84
N HIS A 191 12.00 10.21 7.63
CA HIS A 191 13.19 10.37 8.45
C HIS A 191 14.42 10.19 7.53
N GLN A 192 15.61 10.62 7.96
CA GLN A 192 16.86 10.28 7.26
C GLN A 192 16.93 8.76 7.03
N GLY A 193 17.23 8.35 5.79
CA GLY A 193 17.22 6.95 5.35
C GLY A 193 15.87 6.24 5.37
N LEU A 194 14.74 6.93 5.57
CA LEU A 194 13.38 6.37 5.51
C LEU A 194 12.43 7.27 4.72
N TYR A 195 11.95 6.76 3.59
CA TYR A 195 11.13 7.50 2.63
C TYR A 195 9.80 6.79 2.38
N TYR A 196 8.82 7.51 1.88
CA TYR A 196 7.53 6.93 1.50
C TYR A 196 6.93 7.53 0.23
N LEU A 197 6.06 6.75 -0.40
CA LEU A 197 5.23 7.12 -1.53
C LEU A 197 3.81 6.60 -1.30
N ASP A 198 2.80 7.45 -1.47
CA ASP A 198 1.40 7.03 -1.56
C ASP A 198 1.06 6.75 -3.03
N TYR A 199 0.77 5.49 -3.34
CA TYR A 199 0.44 5.03 -4.69
C TYR A 199 -1.03 4.65 -4.79
N THR A 200 -1.72 5.10 -5.85
CA THR A 200 -3.11 4.74 -6.12
C THR A 200 -3.19 3.90 -7.40
N PRO A 201 -3.41 2.58 -7.31
CA PRO A 201 -3.44 1.71 -8.47
C PRO A 201 -4.72 1.95 -9.30
N LYS A 202 -4.61 1.75 -10.61
CA LYS A 202 -5.66 2.03 -11.61
C LYS A 202 -6.06 0.82 -12.44
N GLU A 203 -5.37 -0.30 -12.27
CA GLU A 203 -5.67 -1.57 -12.91
C GLU A 203 -5.50 -2.70 -11.88
N GLU A 204 -6.18 -3.83 -12.13
CA GLU A 204 -6.00 -5.03 -11.33
C GLU A 204 -4.74 -5.79 -11.76
N GLY A 205 -4.15 -6.54 -10.83
CA GLY A 205 -2.99 -7.37 -11.06
C GLY A 205 -1.77 -6.98 -10.22
N THR A 206 -0.63 -7.55 -10.56
CA THR A 206 0.60 -7.41 -9.77
C THR A 206 1.40 -6.18 -10.19
N TYR A 207 1.59 -5.26 -9.25
CA TYR A 207 2.51 -4.13 -9.37
C TYR A 207 3.84 -4.52 -8.74
N VAL A 208 4.95 -4.28 -9.44
CA VAL A 208 6.31 -4.48 -8.88
C VAL A 208 6.99 -3.13 -8.73
N PHE A 209 7.24 -2.73 -7.48
CA PHE A 209 7.99 -1.54 -7.13
C PHE A 209 9.46 -1.90 -7.11
N HIS A 210 10.24 -1.38 -8.04
CA HIS A 210 11.68 -1.59 -8.12
C HIS A 210 12.41 -0.31 -7.74
N VAL A 211 12.97 -0.32 -6.53
CA VAL A 211 13.67 0.81 -5.93
C VAL A 211 15.17 0.62 -6.08
N VAL A 212 15.81 1.69 -6.53
CA VAL A 212 17.25 1.73 -6.75
C VAL A 212 17.78 2.93 -5.99
N SER A 213 18.71 2.68 -5.08
CA SER A 213 19.40 3.72 -4.32
C SER A 213 20.85 3.85 -4.76
N PHE A 214 21.34 5.08 -4.87
CA PHE A 214 22.73 5.40 -5.17
C PHE A 214 23.30 6.34 -4.12
N ASN A 215 24.34 5.91 -3.41
CA ASN A 215 25.03 6.73 -2.42
C ASN A 215 26.54 6.53 -2.55
N GLN A 216 27.27 7.65 -2.65
CA GLN A 216 28.74 7.70 -2.72
C GLN A 216 29.37 6.64 -3.66
N GLY A 217 28.86 6.52 -4.88
CA GLY A 217 29.40 5.58 -5.89
C GLY A 217 28.87 4.15 -5.80
N THR A 218 28.12 3.81 -4.76
CA THR A 218 27.54 2.47 -4.55
C THR A 218 26.07 2.45 -4.93
N ILE A 219 25.64 1.38 -5.60
CA ILE A 219 24.23 1.14 -5.98
C ILE A 219 23.67 -0.02 -5.15
N SER A 220 22.42 0.11 -4.73
CA SER A 220 21.65 -0.98 -4.15
C SER A 220 20.25 -1.05 -4.75
N HIS A 221 19.74 -2.27 -4.91
CA HIS A 221 18.44 -2.57 -5.50
C HIS A 221 17.55 -3.28 -4.49
N ALA A 222 16.26 -2.98 -4.53
CA ALA A 222 15.26 -3.77 -3.84
C ALA A 222 13.93 -3.74 -4.61
N SER A 223 13.15 -4.81 -4.47
CA SER A 223 11.85 -4.91 -5.12
C SER A 223 10.81 -5.51 -4.19
N VAL A 224 9.59 -5.00 -4.29
CA VAL A 224 8.42 -5.56 -3.62
C VAL A 224 7.25 -5.61 -4.60
N ALA A 225 6.43 -6.64 -4.48
CA ALA A 225 5.24 -6.81 -5.30
C ALA A 225 3.98 -6.60 -4.45
N THR A 226 3.01 -5.91 -5.00
CA THR A 226 1.67 -5.74 -4.44
C THR A 226 0.65 -6.24 -5.44
N ASN A 227 -0.20 -7.19 -5.03
CA ASN A 227 -1.29 -7.67 -5.85
C ASN A 227 -2.54 -6.81 -5.64
N VAL A 228 -2.99 -6.12 -6.68
CA VAL A 228 -4.15 -5.24 -6.65
C VAL A 228 -5.37 -6.00 -7.13
N LEU A 229 -6.40 -6.01 -6.29
CA LEU A 229 -7.69 -6.65 -6.52
C LEU A 229 -8.77 -5.61 -6.84
N SER A 230 -9.92 -6.08 -7.31
CA SER A 230 -11.10 -5.23 -7.53
C SER A 230 -11.63 -4.58 -6.24
N GLN A 231 -11.43 -5.22 -5.08
CA GLN A 231 -11.84 -4.73 -3.76
C GLN A 231 -10.86 -5.15 -2.67
N ASP A 232 -10.83 -4.39 -1.57
CA ASP A 232 -10.09 -4.76 -0.38
C ASP A 232 -10.95 -5.59 0.59
N LEU A 233 -10.32 -6.07 1.66
CA LEU A 233 -11.01 -6.82 2.70
C LEU A 233 -12.13 -6.02 3.38
N GLY A 234 -12.00 -4.69 3.43
CA GLY A 234 -13.03 -3.81 3.99
C GLY A 234 -14.29 -3.78 3.12
N GLY A 235 -14.12 -3.65 1.81
CA GLY A 235 -15.19 -3.75 0.81
C GLY A 235 -15.93 -5.08 0.90
N ILE A 236 -15.18 -6.19 0.89
CA ILE A 236 -15.75 -7.54 1.02
C ILE A 236 -16.51 -7.70 2.35
N SER A 237 -15.94 -7.22 3.46
CA SER A 237 -16.59 -7.28 4.78
C SER A 237 -17.92 -6.52 4.78
N ASN A 238 -17.98 -5.33 4.18
CA ASN A 238 -19.21 -4.54 4.09
C ASN A 238 -20.27 -5.27 3.25
N GLN A 239 -19.88 -5.87 2.11
CA GLN A 239 -20.78 -6.68 1.29
C GLN A 239 -21.33 -7.89 2.05
N ILE A 240 -20.52 -8.54 2.90
CA ILE A 240 -20.98 -9.66 3.75
C ILE A 240 -21.99 -9.18 4.80
N ILE A 241 -21.76 -8.01 5.40
CA ILE A 241 -22.70 -7.42 6.38
C ILE A 241 -24.04 -7.11 5.71
N GLU A 242 -24.01 -6.50 4.53
CA GLU A 242 -25.22 -6.19 3.75
C GLU A 242 -25.97 -7.47 3.36
N LEU A 243 -25.26 -8.49 2.87
CA LEU A 243 -25.84 -9.78 2.53
C LEU A 243 -26.50 -10.45 3.74
N ASN A 244 -25.85 -10.42 4.92
CA ASN A 244 -26.42 -10.95 6.15
C ASN A 244 -27.70 -10.19 6.57
N SER A 245 -27.76 -8.88 6.34
CA SER A 245 -28.96 -8.08 6.59
C SER A 245 -30.10 -8.51 5.69
N VAL A 246 -29.85 -8.63 4.37
CA VAL A 246 -30.87 -9.06 3.40
C VAL A 246 -31.36 -10.49 3.68
N LEU A 247 -30.45 -11.39 4.08
CA LEU A 247 -30.82 -12.76 4.48
C LEU A 247 -31.68 -12.79 5.74
N LYS A 248 -31.39 -11.91 6.71
CA LYS A 248 -32.19 -11.78 7.93
C LYS A 248 -33.61 -11.29 7.62
N GLU A 249 -33.72 -10.23 6.83
CA GLU A 249 -34.99 -9.70 6.34
C GLU A 249 -35.78 -10.83 5.65
N THR A 250 -35.20 -11.45 4.62
CA THR A 250 -35.83 -12.58 3.89
C THR A 250 -36.31 -13.71 4.82
N SER A 251 -35.58 -14.00 5.90
CA SER A 251 -36.00 -14.99 6.90
C SER A 251 -37.22 -14.51 7.70
N ASP A 252 -37.24 -13.26 8.14
CA ASP A 252 -38.34 -12.65 8.88
C ASP A 252 -39.62 -12.56 8.00
N GLU A 253 -39.48 -12.24 6.71
CA GLU A 253 -40.60 -12.32 5.74
C GLU A 253 -41.11 -13.74 5.55
N LEU A 254 -40.23 -14.76 5.53
CA LEU A 254 -40.64 -16.15 5.39
C LEU A 254 -41.43 -16.64 6.64
N ASP A 255 -41.01 -16.23 7.84
CA ASP A 255 -41.72 -16.52 9.08
C ASP A 255 -43.12 -15.87 9.09
N THR A 256 -43.20 -14.63 8.58
CA THR A 256 -44.48 -13.92 8.41
C THR A 256 -45.38 -14.67 7.42
N LEU A 257 -44.86 -15.03 6.24
CA LEU A 257 -45.59 -15.77 5.23
C LEU A 257 -46.10 -17.12 5.76
N LYS A 258 -45.27 -17.83 6.53
CA LYS A 258 -45.66 -19.09 7.18
C LYS A 258 -46.84 -18.89 8.13
N SER A 259 -46.78 -17.87 8.99
CA SER A 259 -47.88 -17.53 9.91
C SER A 259 -49.17 -17.18 9.17
N GLU A 260 -49.07 -16.43 8.06
CA GLU A 260 -50.23 -16.11 7.23
C GLU A 260 -50.85 -17.36 6.57
N ILE A 261 -50.03 -18.30 6.10
CA ILE A 261 -50.50 -19.57 5.54
C ILE A 261 -51.21 -20.42 6.60
N GLU A 262 -50.67 -20.52 7.82
CA GLU A 262 -51.31 -21.24 8.92
C GLU A 262 -52.67 -20.62 9.26
N ARG A 263 -52.75 -19.29 9.31
CA ARG A 263 -54.01 -18.55 9.55
C ARG A 263 -55.01 -18.70 8.40
N PHE A 264 -54.53 -18.75 7.16
CA PHE A 264 -55.38 -19.05 6.01
C PHE A 264 -55.92 -20.48 6.10
N GLY A 265 -55.09 -21.44 6.51
CA GLY A 265 -55.49 -22.81 6.78
C GLY A 265 -56.61 -22.92 7.82
N SER A 266 -56.46 -22.24 8.97
CA SER A 266 -57.51 -22.24 10.00
C SER A 266 -58.81 -21.60 9.50
N THR A 267 -58.72 -20.52 8.73
CA THR A 267 -59.89 -19.86 8.12
C THR A 267 -60.64 -20.81 7.17
N LEU A 268 -59.90 -21.62 6.40
CA LEU A 268 -60.49 -22.61 5.50
C LEU A 268 -61.17 -23.75 6.27
N GLU A 269 -60.57 -24.21 7.38
CA GLU A 269 -61.14 -25.23 8.26
C GLU A 269 -62.44 -24.77 8.93
N ASP A 270 -62.46 -23.53 9.44
CA ASP A 270 -63.66 -22.90 10.01
C ASP A 270 -64.77 -22.76 8.97
N ALA A 271 -64.42 -22.31 7.76
CA ALA A 271 -65.38 -22.20 6.65
C ALA A 271 -65.96 -23.57 6.27
N SER A 272 -65.12 -24.61 6.20
CA SER A 272 -65.57 -25.98 5.92
C SER A 272 -66.54 -26.47 6.99
N THR A 273 -66.20 -26.29 8.27
CA THR A 273 -67.04 -26.71 9.41
C THR A 273 -68.40 -26.01 9.40
N ASN A 274 -68.43 -24.71 9.09
CA ASN A 274 -69.67 -23.94 8.96
C ASN A 274 -70.54 -24.41 7.79
N ILE A 275 -69.92 -24.78 6.66
CA ILE A 275 -70.63 -25.35 5.51
C ILE A 275 -71.24 -26.69 5.89
N ASP A 276 -70.48 -27.59 6.54
CA ASP A 276 -70.98 -28.91 6.96
C ASP A 276 -72.17 -28.79 7.92
N ALA A 277 -72.10 -27.87 8.89
CA ALA A 277 -73.20 -27.59 9.80
C ALA A 277 -74.43 -27.05 9.05
N SER A 278 -74.23 -26.13 8.09
CA SER A 278 -75.30 -25.58 7.26
C SER A 278 -75.96 -26.64 6.38
N VAL A 279 -75.17 -27.50 5.75
CA VAL A 279 -75.65 -28.64 4.93
C VAL A 279 -76.49 -29.58 5.79
N THR A 280 -76.03 -29.90 7.00
CA THR A 280 -76.78 -30.74 7.96
C THR A 280 -78.11 -30.09 8.34
N SER A 281 -78.11 -28.79 8.65
CA SER A 281 -79.33 -28.04 8.98
C SER A 281 -80.33 -27.99 7.83
N VAL A 282 -79.84 -27.76 6.60
CA VAL A 282 -80.66 -27.78 5.38
C VAL A 282 -81.24 -29.17 5.16
N SER A 283 -80.44 -30.23 5.31
CA SER A 283 -80.90 -31.61 5.18
C SER A 283 -82.04 -31.95 6.16
N ASN A 284 -81.91 -31.54 7.42
CA ASN A 284 -82.95 -31.72 8.42
C ASN A 284 -84.22 -30.92 8.09
N SER A 285 -84.06 -29.70 7.57
CA SER A 285 -85.19 -28.86 7.14
C SER A 285 -85.93 -29.50 5.96
N VAL A 286 -85.21 -30.07 4.99
CA VAL A 286 -85.78 -30.82 3.86
C VAL A 286 -86.55 -32.04 4.37
N PHE A 287 -85.97 -32.83 5.29
CA PHE A 287 -86.65 -33.98 5.89
C PHE A 287 -87.97 -33.59 6.59
N ASN A 288 -87.94 -32.51 7.38
CA ASN A 288 -89.16 -31.99 8.03
C ASN A 288 -90.21 -31.53 7.02
N ILE A 289 -89.80 -30.91 5.90
CA ILE A 289 -90.70 -30.53 4.80
C ILE A 289 -91.30 -31.76 4.11
N GLU A 290 -90.51 -32.80 3.88
CA GLU A 290 -90.98 -34.07 3.32
C GLU A 290 -92.02 -34.73 4.23
N GLU A 291 -91.77 -34.75 5.55
CA GLU A 291 -92.72 -35.28 6.52
C GLU A 291 -94.01 -34.46 6.55
N ALA A 292 -93.91 -33.12 6.64
CA ALA A 292 -95.06 -32.24 6.61
C ALA A 292 -95.88 -32.36 5.31
N SER A 293 -95.20 -32.51 4.17
CA SER A 293 -95.83 -32.75 2.87
C SER A 293 -96.60 -34.08 2.85
N SER A 294 -96.00 -35.14 3.39
CA SER A 294 -96.63 -36.46 3.54
C SER A 294 -97.88 -36.39 4.43
N GLN A 295 -97.79 -35.72 5.59
CA GLN A 295 -98.93 -35.51 6.49
C GLN A 295 -100.04 -34.70 5.83
N LEU A 296 -99.70 -33.63 5.11
CA LEU A 296 -100.66 -32.81 4.38
C LEU A 296 -101.39 -33.63 3.33
N ASN A 297 -100.67 -34.45 2.55
CA ASN A 297 -101.29 -35.37 1.60
C ASN A 297 -102.21 -36.39 2.28
N SER A 298 -101.81 -36.96 3.42
CA SER A 298 -102.63 -37.88 4.20
C SER A 298 -103.95 -37.25 4.66
N LEU A 299 -103.95 -35.96 4.98
CA LEU A 299 -105.16 -35.19 5.33
C LEU A 299 -105.98 -34.78 4.10
N PHE A 300 -105.32 -34.39 3.01
CA PHE A 300 -106.00 -33.91 1.80
C PHE A 300 -106.76 -35.02 1.07
N PHE A 301 -106.18 -36.22 0.97
CA PHE A 301 -106.81 -37.30 0.20
C PHE A 301 -108.21 -37.69 0.70
N PRO A 302 -108.45 -37.90 2.01
CA PRO A 302 -109.79 -38.15 2.54
C PRO A 302 -110.76 -36.99 2.32
N ILE A 303 -110.31 -35.74 2.40
CA ILE A 303 -111.15 -34.55 2.18
C ILE A 303 -111.59 -34.49 0.72
N VAL A 304 -110.65 -34.63 -0.22
CA VAL A 304 -110.95 -34.63 -1.66
C VAL A 304 -111.88 -35.79 -2.02
N ALA A 305 -111.65 -36.99 -1.48
CA ALA A 305 -112.53 -38.14 -1.65
C ALA A 305 -113.95 -37.85 -1.11
N SER A 306 -114.06 -37.23 0.06
CA SER A 306 -115.34 -36.85 0.67
C SER A 306 -116.10 -35.82 -0.17
N ILE A 307 -115.42 -34.79 -0.68
CA ILE A 307 -115.99 -33.81 -1.61
C ILE A 307 -116.49 -34.52 -2.87
N GLY A 308 -115.69 -35.43 -3.45
CA GLY A 308 -116.08 -36.22 -4.60
C GLY A 308 -117.35 -37.04 -4.37
N ILE A 309 -117.47 -37.70 -3.20
CA ILE A 309 -118.67 -38.45 -2.81
C ILE A 309 -119.88 -37.51 -2.70
N ILE A 310 -119.73 -36.36 -2.04
CA ILE A 310 -120.81 -35.37 -1.89
C ILE A 310 -121.31 -34.89 -3.25
N VAL A 311 -120.39 -34.54 -4.16
CA VAL A 311 -120.72 -34.10 -5.51
C VAL A 311 -121.43 -35.20 -6.29
N ALA A 312 -120.94 -36.45 -6.23
CA ALA A 312 -121.58 -37.59 -6.87
C ALA A 312 -123.02 -37.82 -6.34
N LEU A 313 -123.23 -37.71 -5.02
CA LEU A 313 -124.55 -37.77 -4.40
C LEU A 313 -125.48 -36.65 -4.88
N GLN A 314 -124.97 -35.41 -4.94
CA GLN A 314 -125.74 -34.26 -5.43
C GLN A 314 -126.20 -34.47 -6.88
N ILE A 315 -125.32 -34.97 -7.75
CA ILE A 315 -125.65 -35.29 -9.14
C ILE A 315 -126.73 -36.38 -9.20
N ALA A 316 -126.61 -37.46 -8.43
CA ALA A 316 -127.59 -38.54 -8.39
C ALA A 316 -128.97 -38.07 -7.90
N ILE A 317 -129.02 -37.20 -6.87
CA ILE A 317 -130.26 -36.61 -6.36
C ILE A 317 -130.91 -35.70 -7.41
N LEU A 318 -130.13 -34.86 -8.08
CA LEU A 318 -130.62 -33.99 -9.16
C LEU A 318 -131.15 -34.78 -10.36
N ALA A 319 -130.46 -35.88 -10.73
CA ALA A 319 -130.89 -36.77 -11.80
C ALA A 319 -132.19 -37.53 -11.46
N ARG A 320 -132.44 -37.86 -10.19
CA ARG A 320 -133.66 -38.55 -9.72
C ARG A 320 -134.89 -37.63 -9.58
N ARG A 321 -134.70 -36.31 -9.47
CA ARG A 321 -135.79 -35.31 -9.35
C ARG A 321 -136.32 -34.81 -10.70
N ARG A 322 -135.80 -35.31 -11.82
CA ARG A 322 -136.34 -35.14 -13.17
C ARG A 322 -137.11 -36.38 -13.58
#